data_AF-A0A382LTI7-F1
#
_entry.id   AF-A0A382LTI7-F1
#
_cell.length_a   1.000
_cell.length_b   1.000
_cell.length_c   1.000
_cell.angle_alpha   90.00
_cell.angle_beta   90.00
_cell.angle_gamma   90.00
#
_symmetry.space_group_name_H-M   'P 1'
#
loop_
_entity.id
_entity.type
_entity.pdbx_description
1 polymer ?
#
loop_
_entity_poly.entity_id
_entity_poly.type
_entity_poly.pdbx_seq_one_letter_code
_entity_poly.pdbx_strand_id
1 'polypeptide(L)'
;MPAKTKTRSAVRLTWRINVRKAAIFLLSIALSIEFAGNAVAHEDAETLVEPHENSGARLFAADAANGDIIAVNLPEGKVIARLSTPPYVIYLALGKNKRNLYAMRGTGRDRDWVTVIDTGFTEHSDEVKPPYIARSFVGNVPDGVQHGHTASVRGKDAIIMEGDGELIIFDKAEFSGFGEVSVRRFPLASVDHYGFIDAGDYLYIGYLGRGMVQVLDSDTGNEVTRITGCPILHGKTKDQKSGRVFFGCQGHAIAIGTKGDEAHKVVARIEYPDKQRVGNFHNGKDQVIWGYTEDGVPKVHRLDAGKEPYRFDVLPIERSIRQGTSEDGEYLFVLTFAGVF
;
A
#
# COMPACT_ATOMS: atom_id res chain seq x y z
N MET A 1 76.48 -28.74 -63.13
CA MET A 1 75.96 -27.62 -62.30
C MET A 1 74.45 -27.78 -62.17
N PRO A 2 73.84 -27.29 -61.07
CA PRO A 2 73.48 -27.94 -59.79
C PRO A 2 72.17 -28.78 -59.94
N ALA A 3 71.51 -29.41 -58.95
CA ALA A 3 71.41 -29.17 -57.52
C ALA A 3 71.03 -30.47 -56.76
N LYS A 4 71.47 -30.51 -55.50
CA LYS A 4 71.40 -31.61 -54.54
C LYS A 4 69.96 -31.94 -54.13
N THR A 5 69.54 -33.20 -54.30
CA THR A 5 68.37 -33.78 -53.64
C THR A 5 68.78 -34.42 -52.32
N LYS A 6 68.36 -33.83 -51.21
CA LYS A 6 68.54 -34.35 -49.86
C LYS A 6 67.51 -35.46 -49.58
N THR A 7 68.05 -36.62 -49.22
CA THR A 7 67.38 -37.73 -48.54
C THR A 7 66.74 -37.29 -47.22
N ARG A 8 65.49 -37.69 -46.99
CA ARG A 8 64.88 -37.74 -45.66
C ARG A 8 64.20 -39.09 -45.46
N SER A 9 64.69 -39.81 -44.46
CA SER A 9 64.22 -41.10 -43.98
C SER A 9 62.76 -41.07 -43.54
N ALA A 10 62.05 -42.14 -43.86
CA ALA A 10 60.74 -42.46 -43.30
C ALA A 10 60.88 -42.81 -41.81
N VAL A 11 60.26 -42.02 -40.93
CA VAL A 11 60.04 -42.37 -39.53
C VAL A 11 58.74 -43.16 -39.45
N ARG A 12 58.83 -44.46 -39.17
CA ARG A 12 57.69 -45.26 -38.68
C ARG A 12 57.46 -44.87 -37.22
N LEU A 13 56.47 -44.02 -36.96
CA LEU A 13 55.96 -43.81 -35.61
C LEU A 13 54.93 -44.90 -35.30
N THR A 14 55.32 -45.86 -34.47
CA THR A 14 54.42 -46.87 -33.92
C THR A 14 53.60 -46.22 -32.81
N TRP A 15 52.29 -46.09 -33.02
CA TRP A 15 51.34 -45.73 -31.97
C TRP A 15 51.17 -46.92 -31.01
N ARG A 16 52.01 -47.00 -29.98
CA ARG A 16 51.65 -47.74 -28.76
C ARG A 16 50.77 -46.83 -27.92
N ILE A 17 49.45 -46.96 -28.09
CA ILE A 17 48.49 -46.40 -27.15
C ILE A 17 48.75 -47.07 -25.80
N ASN A 18 49.30 -46.30 -24.87
CA ASN A 18 49.52 -46.70 -23.50
C ASN A 18 48.15 -46.93 -22.86
N VAL A 19 47.72 -48.19 -22.74
CA VAL A 19 46.43 -48.61 -22.16
C VAL A 19 46.20 -48.00 -20.76
N ARG A 20 47.28 -47.67 -20.04
CA ARG A 20 47.23 -46.96 -18.75
C ARG A 20 46.76 -45.50 -18.84
N LYS A 21 46.99 -44.79 -19.95
CA LYS A 21 46.51 -43.39 -20.12
C LYS A 21 45.04 -43.33 -20.55
N ALA A 22 44.55 -44.33 -21.28
CA ALA A 22 43.13 -44.44 -21.64
C ALA A 22 42.26 -44.80 -20.42
N ALA A 23 42.75 -45.67 -19.54
CA ALA A 23 42.06 -46.02 -18.29
C ALA A 23 41.94 -44.83 -17.33
N ILE A 24 42.98 -44.00 -17.21
CA ILE A 24 42.93 -42.79 -16.36
C ILE A 24 41.97 -41.76 -16.95
N PHE A 25 41.94 -41.57 -18.27
CA PHE A 25 41.01 -40.62 -18.91
C PHE A 25 39.54 -41.05 -18.80
N LEU A 26 39.26 -42.35 -18.91
CA LEU A 26 37.91 -42.90 -18.70
C LEU A 26 37.49 -42.88 -17.22
N LEU A 27 38.41 -43.06 -16.28
CA LEU A 27 38.13 -42.92 -14.84
C LEU A 27 37.84 -41.46 -14.47
N SER A 28 38.51 -40.49 -15.09
CA SER A 28 38.21 -39.05 -14.91
C SER A 28 36.84 -38.66 -15.44
N ILE A 29 36.39 -39.27 -16.55
CA ILE A 29 35.06 -39.03 -17.13
C ILE A 29 33.97 -39.72 -16.27
N ALA A 30 34.22 -40.93 -15.77
CA ALA A 30 33.30 -41.60 -14.85
C ALA A 30 33.14 -40.85 -13.52
N LEU A 31 34.24 -40.31 -12.96
CA LEU A 31 34.20 -39.53 -11.72
C LEU A 31 33.57 -38.13 -11.89
N SER A 32 33.62 -37.56 -13.10
CA SER A 32 32.92 -36.29 -13.39
C SER A 32 31.43 -36.48 -13.71
N ILE A 33 30.99 -37.69 -14.07
CA ILE A 33 29.57 -38.03 -14.19
C ILE A 33 28.93 -38.27 -12.82
N GLU A 34 29.68 -38.79 -11.83
CA GLU A 34 29.17 -38.94 -10.45
C GLU A 34 29.07 -37.60 -9.69
N PHE A 35 29.88 -36.59 -10.02
CA PHE A 35 29.78 -35.25 -9.41
C PHE A 35 28.85 -34.28 -10.14
N ALA A 36 28.42 -34.58 -11.37
CA ALA A 36 27.45 -33.77 -12.11
C ALA A 36 25.98 -34.15 -11.80
N GLY A 37 25.74 -35.23 -11.05
CA GLY A 37 24.41 -35.76 -10.74
C GLY A 37 23.75 -35.24 -9.46
N ASN A 38 24.47 -34.48 -8.62
CA ASN A 38 23.94 -33.91 -7.39
C ASN A 38 23.83 -32.38 -7.48
N ALA A 39 23.36 -31.87 -8.62
CA ALA A 39 22.49 -30.71 -8.53
C ALA A 39 21.24 -31.24 -7.80
N VAL A 40 21.25 -31.15 -6.46
CA VAL A 40 20.03 -31.21 -5.68
C VAL A 40 19.21 -30.03 -6.20
N ALA A 41 18.41 -30.30 -7.23
CA ALA A 41 17.19 -29.54 -7.43
C ALA A 41 16.55 -29.58 -6.04
N HIS A 42 16.46 -28.42 -5.40
CA HIS A 42 15.50 -28.31 -4.32
C HIS A 42 14.20 -28.76 -4.97
N GLU A 43 13.69 -29.94 -4.57
CA GLU A 43 12.29 -30.24 -4.82
C GLU A 43 11.55 -28.99 -4.34
N ASP A 44 10.60 -28.52 -5.16
CA ASP A 44 9.69 -27.47 -4.73
C ASP A 44 9.23 -27.88 -3.34
N ALA A 45 9.68 -27.13 -2.33
CA ALA A 45 9.38 -27.47 -0.95
C ALA A 45 7.86 -27.63 -0.92
N GLU A 46 7.39 -28.80 -0.51
CA GLU A 46 5.97 -29.10 -0.44
C GLU A 46 5.34 -27.89 0.23
N THR A 47 4.57 -27.11 -0.53
CA THR A 47 3.97 -25.91 0.03
C THR A 47 2.99 -26.49 1.02
N LEU A 48 3.33 -26.42 2.31
CA LEU A 48 2.45 -26.85 3.38
C LEU A 48 1.25 -25.92 3.33
N VAL A 49 0.28 -26.28 2.49
CA VAL A 49 -1.07 -25.77 2.54
C VAL A 49 -1.61 -26.41 3.81
N GLU A 50 -1.45 -25.73 4.94
CA GLU A 50 -2.20 -26.12 6.13
C GLU A 50 -3.68 -25.88 5.81
N PRO A 51 -4.53 -26.91 5.77
CA PRO A 51 -5.96 -26.71 5.66
C PRO A 51 -6.40 -26.02 6.96
N HIS A 52 -6.56 -24.71 6.92
CA HIS A 52 -7.06 -23.97 8.05
C HIS A 52 -8.59 -23.92 7.95
N GLU A 53 -9.23 -24.76 8.75
CA GLU A 53 -10.66 -24.70 9.04
C GLU A 53 -11.05 -23.25 9.40
N ASN A 54 -11.98 -22.67 8.62
CA ASN A 54 -12.86 -21.56 9.01
C ASN A 54 -12.22 -20.29 9.61
N SER A 55 -11.09 -19.77 9.13
CA SER A 55 -10.68 -18.42 9.55
C SER A 55 -11.62 -17.37 8.92
N GLY A 56 -12.66 -16.95 9.65
CA GLY A 56 -13.61 -15.93 9.20
C GLY A 56 -12.96 -14.54 9.04
N ALA A 57 -11.83 -14.30 9.70
CA ALA A 57 -11.00 -13.10 9.53
C ALA A 57 -9.54 -13.35 9.96
N ARG A 58 -8.64 -12.45 9.55
CA ARG A 58 -7.25 -12.39 10.03
C ARG A 58 -6.92 -10.99 10.51
N LEU A 59 -6.36 -10.91 11.71
CA LEU A 59 -5.87 -9.68 12.30
C LEU A 59 -4.35 -9.60 12.12
N PHE A 60 -3.87 -8.43 11.71
CA PHE A 60 -2.46 -8.08 11.73
C PHE A 60 -2.24 -6.98 12.75
N ALA A 61 -1.26 -7.17 13.62
CA ALA A 61 -0.87 -6.18 14.62
C ALA A 61 0.64 -5.96 14.57
N ALA A 62 1.06 -4.70 14.57
CA ALA A 62 2.46 -4.31 14.59
C ALA A 62 2.84 -3.81 15.98
N ASP A 63 3.97 -4.26 16.50
CA ASP A 63 4.71 -3.51 17.50
C ASP A 63 5.41 -2.36 16.80
N ALA A 64 4.92 -1.15 17.07
CA ALA A 64 5.41 0.05 16.43
C ALA A 64 6.91 0.25 16.70
N ALA A 65 7.42 -0.07 17.89
CA ALA A 65 8.80 0.27 18.25
C ALA A 65 9.81 -0.60 17.52
N ASN A 66 9.59 -1.91 17.46
CA ASN A 66 10.59 -2.84 16.94
C ASN A 66 10.30 -3.34 15.50
N GLY A 67 9.08 -3.14 14.98
CA GLY A 67 8.69 -3.59 13.64
C GLY A 67 8.25 -5.05 13.56
N ASP A 68 8.02 -5.71 14.69
CA ASP A 68 7.44 -7.06 14.70
C ASP A 68 5.96 -6.99 14.33
N ILE A 69 5.53 -7.86 13.42
CA ILE A 69 4.15 -8.02 13.02
C ILE A 69 3.70 -9.43 13.35
N ILE A 70 2.58 -9.56 14.05
CA ILE A 70 1.91 -10.83 14.28
C ILE A 70 0.68 -10.94 13.38
N ALA A 71 0.46 -12.13 12.83
CA ALA A 71 -0.76 -12.49 12.13
C ALA A 71 -1.56 -13.50 12.96
N VAL A 72 -2.84 -13.18 13.20
CA VAL A 72 -3.73 -13.95 14.07
C VAL A 72 -4.97 -14.34 13.27
N ASN A 73 -5.27 -15.64 13.19
CA ASN A 73 -6.55 -16.10 12.65
C ASN A 73 -7.65 -15.97 13.71
N LEU A 74 -8.80 -15.45 13.29
CA LEU A 74 -10.00 -15.29 14.11
C LEU A 74 -11.10 -16.27 13.64
N PRO A 75 -11.98 -16.71 14.55
CA PRO A 75 -12.11 -16.27 15.95
C PRO A 75 -11.17 -16.95 16.95
N GLU A 76 -10.42 -17.99 16.56
CA GLU A 76 -9.68 -18.85 17.49
C GLU A 76 -8.53 -18.13 18.21
N GLY A 77 -8.06 -17.01 17.66
CA GLY A 77 -6.95 -16.23 18.23
C GLY A 77 -5.59 -16.90 18.05
N LYS A 78 -5.45 -17.87 17.14
CA LYS A 78 -4.18 -18.55 16.86
C LYS A 78 -3.23 -17.61 16.12
N VAL A 79 -2.07 -17.33 16.72
CA VAL A 79 -0.95 -16.68 16.01
C VAL A 79 -0.38 -17.68 15.01
N ILE A 80 -0.42 -17.33 13.72
CA ILE A 80 0.01 -18.23 12.63
C ILE A 80 1.33 -17.80 12.00
N ALA A 81 1.74 -16.55 12.19
CA ALA A 81 3.00 -16.03 11.68
C ALA A 81 3.51 -14.86 12.51
N ARG A 82 4.83 -14.72 12.50
CA ARG A 82 5.56 -13.55 13.00
C ARG A 82 6.46 -13.08 11.87
N LEU A 83 6.29 -11.83 11.48
CA LEU A 83 7.05 -11.18 10.42
C LEU A 83 7.83 -10.03 11.04
N SER A 84 9.01 -9.71 10.50
CA SER A 84 9.81 -8.59 10.98
C SER A 84 9.97 -7.56 9.87
N THR A 85 9.53 -6.34 10.13
CA THR A 85 9.76 -5.18 9.26
C THR A 85 10.82 -4.27 9.89
N PRO A 86 11.32 -3.25 9.18
CA PRO A 86 12.04 -2.17 9.83
C PRO A 86 11.23 -1.57 11.00
N PRO A 87 11.91 -1.05 12.05
CA PRO A 87 11.27 -0.54 13.26
C PRO A 87 10.50 0.77 13.01
N TYR A 88 9.75 1.22 14.02
CA TYR A 88 8.97 2.46 14.01
C TYR A 88 7.82 2.44 12.98
N VAL A 89 7.12 1.30 12.87
CA VAL A 89 5.91 1.19 12.04
C VAL A 89 4.84 2.13 12.59
N ILE A 90 4.33 3.00 11.73
CA ILE A 90 3.28 3.98 12.07
C ILE A 90 1.94 3.52 11.53
N TYR A 91 1.94 2.96 10.31
CA TYR A 91 0.73 2.53 9.65
C TYR A 91 0.79 1.05 9.25
N LEU A 92 -0.32 0.36 9.49
CA LEU A 92 -0.71 -0.83 8.77
C LEU A 92 -1.88 -0.46 7.88
N ALA A 93 -1.76 -0.74 6.59
CA ALA A 93 -2.77 -0.39 5.60
C ALA A 93 -3.06 -1.58 4.69
N LEU A 94 -4.31 -2.01 4.64
CA LEU A 94 -4.75 -3.10 3.78
C LEU A 94 -4.99 -2.58 2.36
N GLY A 95 -4.43 -3.30 1.38
CA GLY A 95 -4.71 -3.11 -0.04
C GLY A 95 -6.19 -3.26 -0.37
N LYS A 96 -6.63 -2.69 -1.48
CA LYS A 96 -8.05 -2.70 -1.88
C LYS A 96 -8.58 -4.12 -2.08
N ASN A 97 -7.74 -5.01 -2.62
CA ASN A 97 -8.05 -6.42 -2.85
C ASN A 97 -7.81 -7.33 -1.63
N LYS A 98 -7.44 -6.74 -0.48
CA LYS A 98 -7.12 -7.44 0.77
C LYS A 98 -5.93 -8.41 0.71
N ARG A 99 -5.28 -8.56 -0.45
CA ARG A 99 -4.15 -9.47 -0.64
C ARG A 99 -2.87 -8.92 -0.04
N ASN A 100 -2.66 -7.61 -0.15
CA ASN A 100 -1.47 -6.96 0.37
C ASN A 100 -1.76 -6.19 1.65
N LEU A 101 -0.85 -6.28 2.60
CA LEU A 101 -0.76 -5.37 3.74
C LEU A 101 0.51 -4.55 3.62
N TYR A 102 0.38 -3.25 3.83
CA TYR A 102 1.48 -2.30 3.78
C TYR A 102 1.82 -1.86 5.19
N ALA A 103 3.03 -2.19 5.65
CA ALA A 103 3.61 -1.66 6.86
C ALA A 103 4.50 -0.46 6.51
N MET A 104 4.15 0.72 7.01
CA MET A 104 4.79 1.97 6.64
C MET A 104 5.30 2.72 7.86
N ARG A 105 6.49 3.28 7.70
CA ARG A 105 7.05 4.31 8.57
C ARG A 105 7.18 5.59 7.76
N GLY A 106 6.46 6.65 8.13
CA GLY A 106 6.53 7.95 7.47
C GLY A 106 6.65 9.09 8.47
N THR A 107 7.87 9.51 8.80
CA THR A 107 8.11 10.72 9.62
C THR A 107 9.38 11.49 9.24
N GLY A 108 10.14 11.05 8.24
CA GLY A 108 11.33 11.76 7.75
C GLY A 108 12.44 11.93 8.80
N ARG A 109 12.47 11.12 9.87
CA ARG A 109 13.45 11.27 10.98
C ARG A 109 14.82 10.66 10.68
N ASP A 110 14.88 9.64 9.83
CA ASP A 110 16.10 8.91 9.45
C ASP A 110 15.98 8.28 8.05
N ARG A 111 15.37 7.10 7.96
CA ARG A 111 15.07 6.37 6.74
C ARG A 111 13.68 5.77 6.90
N ASP A 112 12.80 6.18 6.00
CA ASP A 112 11.46 5.68 5.91
C ASP A 112 11.43 4.41 5.04
N TRP A 113 10.44 3.56 5.31
CA TRP A 113 10.33 2.25 4.68
C TRP A 113 8.87 1.93 4.38
N VAL A 114 8.68 1.19 3.29
CA VAL A 114 7.46 0.47 2.99
C VAL A 114 7.80 -1.02 2.94
N THR A 115 7.08 -1.82 3.72
CA THR A 115 7.11 -3.28 3.62
C THR A 115 5.74 -3.77 3.17
N VAL A 116 5.72 -4.48 2.04
CA VAL A 116 4.54 -5.13 1.47
C VAL A 116 4.55 -6.58 1.91
N ILE A 117 3.45 -6.99 2.52
CA ILE A 117 3.22 -8.32 3.07
C ILE A 117 2.08 -8.93 2.25
N ASP A 118 2.33 -10.08 1.62
CA ASP A 118 1.23 -10.89 1.11
C ASP A 118 0.52 -11.49 2.33
N THR A 119 -0.78 -11.22 2.44
CA THR A 119 -1.60 -11.61 3.58
C THR A 119 -1.91 -13.10 3.59
N GLY A 120 -1.64 -13.81 2.50
CA GLY A 120 -2.04 -15.19 2.26
C GLY A 120 -3.53 -15.36 1.93
N PHE A 121 -4.32 -14.27 1.87
CA PHE A 121 -5.70 -14.31 1.38
C PHE A 121 -5.75 -14.18 -0.13
N THR A 122 -6.62 -14.99 -0.74
CA THR A 122 -7.04 -14.81 -2.12
C THR A 122 -8.55 -14.75 -2.18
N GLU A 123 -9.10 -13.81 -2.95
CA GLU A 123 -10.54 -13.50 -2.98
C GLU A 123 -11.42 -14.65 -3.52
N HIS A 124 -10.80 -15.68 -4.11
CA HIS A 124 -11.47 -16.79 -4.78
C HIS A 124 -10.92 -18.17 -4.39
N SER A 125 -10.15 -18.26 -3.30
CA SER A 125 -9.73 -19.54 -2.75
C SER A 125 -9.98 -19.58 -1.26
N ASP A 126 -10.53 -20.70 -0.80
CA ASP A 126 -10.57 -21.04 0.62
C ASP A 126 -9.18 -21.46 1.13
N GLU A 127 -8.19 -21.62 0.23
CA GLU A 127 -6.79 -21.81 0.61
C GLU A 127 -6.19 -20.51 1.12
N VAL A 128 -6.10 -20.41 2.44
CA VAL A 128 -5.40 -19.30 3.09
C VAL A 128 -3.97 -19.72 3.43
N LYS A 129 -3.00 -19.06 2.80
CA LYS A 129 -1.57 -19.33 3.03
C LYS A 129 -1.06 -18.58 4.26
N PRO A 130 0.06 -19.01 4.87
CA PRO A 130 0.79 -18.17 5.81
C PRO A 130 1.19 -16.87 5.12
N PRO A 131 1.03 -15.71 5.80
CA PRO A 131 1.47 -14.45 5.23
C PRO A 131 3.00 -14.40 5.16
N TYR A 132 3.54 -13.66 4.19
CA TYR A 132 4.98 -13.50 4.02
C TYR A 132 5.34 -12.08 3.54
N ILE A 133 6.57 -11.65 3.79
CA ILE A 133 7.07 -10.38 3.28
C ILE A 133 7.34 -10.53 1.78
N ALA A 134 6.54 -9.87 0.96
CA ALA A 134 6.69 -9.89 -0.49
C ALA A 134 7.76 -8.90 -0.94
N ARG A 135 7.88 -7.74 -0.28
CA ARG A 135 8.87 -6.72 -0.64
C ARG A 135 9.11 -5.74 0.50
N SER A 136 10.33 -5.22 0.59
CA SER A 136 10.63 -4.00 1.34
C SER A 136 11.41 -3.04 0.46
N PHE A 137 11.08 -1.76 0.53
CA PHE A 137 11.78 -0.71 -0.19
C PHE A 137 11.81 0.59 0.62
N VAL A 138 12.76 1.46 0.27
CA VAL A 138 12.89 2.78 0.89
C VAL A 138 11.74 3.66 0.43
N GLY A 139 11.06 4.30 1.37
CA GLY A 139 10.11 5.37 1.10
C GLY A 139 10.69 6.72 1.52
N ASN A 140 10.01 7.80 1.13
CA ASN A 140 10.31 9.14 1.62
C ASN A 140 9.01 9.75 2.16
N VAL A 141 8.83 9.67 3.48
CA VAL A 141 7.57 10.00 4.17
C VAL A 141 6.36 9.31 3.50
N PRO A 142 6.33 7.97 3.43
CA PRO A 142 5.21 7.25 2.83
C PRO A 142 3.93 7.43 3.66
N ASP A 143 2.84 7.79 2.97
CA ASP A 143 1.49 7.93 3.52
C ASP A 143 0.44 7.50 2.46
N GLY A 144 -0.79 8.00 2.59
CA GLY A 144 -1.96 7.58 1.84
C GLY A 144 -2.90 6.67 2.64
N VAL A 145 -2.66 6.48 3.94
CA VAL A 145 -3.46 5.56 4.75
C VAL A 145 -4.75 6.23 5.21
N GLN A 146 -5.89 5.61 4.89
CA GLN A 146 -7.19 6.08 5.36
C GLN A 146 -8.03 4.91 5.83
N HIS A 147 -8.55 5.02 7.06
CA HIS A 147 -9.41 3.99 7.68
C HIS A 147 -8.80 2.57 7.65
N GLY A 148 -7.47 2.46 7.77
CA GLY A 148 -6.77 1.18 7.73
C GLY A 148 -6.55 0.63 6.32
N HIS A 149 -6.84 1.40 5.28
CA HIS A 149 -6.60 1.04 3.88
C HIS A 149 -5.56 1.94 3.24
N THR A 150 -4.83 1.39 2.27
CA THR A 150 -3.91 2.19 1.46
C THR A 150 -4.69 3.04 0.45
N ALA A 151 -4.05 4.06 -0.12
CA ALA A 151 -4.63 4.81 -1.22
C ALA A 151 -4.84 3.89 -2.43
N SER A 152 -5.82 4.19 -3.27
CA SER A 152 -6.03 3.41 -4.49
C SER A 152 -6.36 4.31 -5.66
N VAL A 153 -5.83 4.00 -6.85
CA VAL A 153 -6.18 4.65 -8.11
C VAL A 153 -6.84 3.63 -9.02
N ARG A 154 -8.12 3.80 -9.32
CA ARG A 154 -8.92 2.85 -10.14
C ARG A 154 -8.81 1.41 -9.63
N GLY A 155 -8.85 1.24 -8.31
CA GLY A 155 -8.77 -0.06 -7.65
C GLY A 155 -7.36 -0.66 -7.54
N LYS A 156 -6.33 0.01 -8.05
CA LYS A 156 -4.92 -0.38 -7.85
C LYS A 156 -4.37 0.27 -6.59
N ASP A 157 -3.67 -0.49 -5.77
CA ASP A 157 -3.01 0.03 -4.57
C ASP A 157 -1.99 1.12 -4.95
N ALA A 158 -1.89 2.14 -4.11
CA ALA A 158 -1.02 3.27 -4.32
C ALA A 158 -0.45 3.81 -3.00
N ILE A 159 0.75 4.36 -3.05
CA ILE A 159 1.43 4.97 -1.90
C ILE A 159 1.82 6.38 -2.28
N ILE A 160 1.58 7.31 -1.36
CA ILE A 160 1.99 8.69 -1.51
C ILE A 160 3.38 8.82 -0.88
N MET A 161 4.38 9.27 -1.62
CA MET A 161 5.71 9.57 -1.10
C MET A 161 5.78 11.05 -0.83
N GLU A 162 5.45 11.45 0.41
CA GLU A 162 5.23 12.86 0.70
C GLU A 162 6.48 13.71 0.52
N GLY A 163 7.63 13.17 0.94
CA GLY A 163 8.92 13.86 0.84
C GLY A 163 9.44 14.01 -0.60
N ASP A 164 8.90 13.24 -1.55
CA ASP A 164 9.24 13.32 -2.98
C ASP A 164 8.18 14.09 -3.78
N GLY A 165 6.99 14.27 -3.23
CA GLY A 165 5.86 14.83 -3.96
C GLY A 165 5.44 13.95 -5.12
N GLU A 166 5.31 12.64 -4.89
CA GLU A 166 4.84 11.70 -5.91
C GLU A 166 3.80 10.71 -5.37
N LEU A 167 2.94 10.24 -6.26
CA LEU A 167 2.05 9.11 -6.03
C LEU A 167 2.57 7.90 -6.84
N ILE A 168 2.92 6.83 -6.15
CA ILE A 168 3.32 5.56 -6.75
C ILE A 168 2.10 4.64 -6.81
N ILE A 169 1.74 4.18 -8.01
CA ILE A 169 0.60 3.30 -8.25
C ILE A 169 1.14 1.95 -8.72
N PHE A 170 0.76 0.86 -8.05
CA PHE A 170 1.18 -0.49 -8.42
C PHE A 170 0.30 -1.03 -9.54
N ASP A 171 0.88 -1.38 -10.68
CA ASP A 171 0.09 -1.84 -11.82
C ASP A 171 -0.47 -3.24 -11.65
N LYS A 172 0.12 -4.02 -10.74
CA LYS A 172 -0.32 -5.35 -10.39
C LYS A 172 -0.67 -5.42 -8.91
N ALA A 173 -1.72 -6.15 -8.63
CA ALA A 173 -2.14 -6.57 -7.30
C ALA A 173 -1.16 -7.56 -6.64
N GLU A 174 -0.38 -8.29 -7.44
CA GLU A 174 0.50 -9.35 -6.95
C GLU A 174 1.95 -8.90 -6.92
N PHE A 175 2.57 -9.02 -5.75
CA PHE A 175 4.00 -8.81 -5.56
C PHE A 175 4.67 -10.17 -5.49
N SER A 176 5.43 -10.54 -6.52
CA SER A 176 6.35 -11.67 -6.40
C SER A 176 7.60 -11.23 -5.64
N GLY A 177 8.15 -12.13 -4.81
CA GLY A 177 9.35 -11.85 -4.02
C GLY A 177 10.58 -11.50 -4.85
N PHE A 178 10.64 -11.96 -6.11
CA PHE A 178 11.82 -11.82 -6.97
C PHE A 178 11.58 -11.14 -8.31
N GLY A 179 10.33 -10.94 -8.74
CA GLY A 179 10.01 -10.32 -10.04
C GLY A 179 10.03 -8.80 -10.00
N GLU A 180 10.09 -8.17 -11.16
CA GLU A 180 9.95 -6.71 -11.26
C GLU A 180 8.55 -6.26 -10.83
N VAL A 181 8.46 -5.15 -10.10
CA VAL A 181 7.18 -4.52 -9.74
C VAL A 181 6.96 -3.33 -10.64
N SER A 182 5.99 -3.48 -11.54
CA SER A 182 5.59 -2.42 -12.46
C SER A 182 4.76 -1.38 -11.72
N VAL A 183 5.13 -0.12 -11.90
CA VAL A 183 4.57 1.03 -11.19
C VAL A 183 4.44 2.22 -12.12
N ARG A 184 3.34 2.96 -11.98
CA ARG A 184 3.17 4.31 -12.53
C ARG A 184 3.45 5.34 -11.45
N ARG A 185 3.99 6.49 -11.86
CA ARG A 185 4.29 7.62 -10.97
C ARG A 185 3.57 8.84 -11.47
N PHE A 186 2.74 9.42 -10.61
CA PHE A 186 2.10 10.70 -10.88
C PHE A 186 2.81 11.77 -10.06
N PRO A 187 3.37 12.81 -10.71
CA PRO A 187 4.00 13.91 -10.01
C PRO A 187 2.94 14.75 -9.30
N LEU A 188 3.20 15.09 -8.05
CA LEU A 188 2.39 16.02 -7.27
C LEU A 188 2.98 17.43 -7.38
N ALA A 189 2.13 18.46 -7.28
CA ALA A 189 2.53 19.86 -7.51
C ALA A 189 3.64 20.38 -6.57
N SER A 190 3.83 19.78 -5.40
CA SER A 190 4.90 20.05 -4.44
C SER A 190 4.88 19.01 -3.32
N VAL A 191 6.01 18.78 -2.65
CA VAL A 191 6.10 18.12 -1.33
C VAL A 191 5.14 18.80 -0.33
N ASP A 192 4.29 18.01 0.32
CA ASP A 192 3.30 18.43 1.32
C ASP A 192 2.75 17.20 2.08
N HIS A 193 1.87 17.41 3.05
CA HIS A 193 1.00 16.37 3.60
C HIS A 193 -0.34 16.35 2.84
N TYR A 194 -0.82 15.17 2.45
CA TYR A 194 -1.91 15.07 1.46
C TYR A 194 -3.21 14.42 1.92
N GLY A 195 -4.31 15.02 1.45
CA GLY A 195 -5.62 14.38 1.37
C GLY A 195 -5.89 13.79 -0.03
N PHE A 196 -5.65 12.50 -0.24
CA PHE A 196 -5.97 11.79 -1.50
C PHE A 196 -7.43 11.25 -1.62
N ILE A 197 -8.17 11.58 -2.68
CA ILE A 197 -9.45 10.92 -3.02
C ILE A 197 -9.45 10.45 -4.49
N ASP A 198 -9.80 9.18 -4.70
CA ASP A 198 -10.16 8.64 -6.01
C ASP A 198 -11.66 8.86 -6.31
N ALA A 199 -11.93 9.63 -7.37
CA ALA A 199 -13.27 9.95 -7.83
C ALA A 199 -13.61 9.30 -9.19
N GLY A 200 -12.91 8.23 -9.58
CA GLY A 200 -13.08 7.56 -10.87
C GLY A 200 -12.11 8.13 -11.90
N ASP A 201 -12.61 8.93 -12.84
CA ASP A 201 -11.81 9.50 -13.92
C ASP A 201 -10.78 10.54 -13.43
N TYR A 202 -10.97 11.06 -12.21
CA TYR A 202 -10.09 12.07 -11.62
C TYR A 202 -9.68 11.73 -10.20
N LEU A 203 -8.48 12.18 -9.85
CA LEU A 203 -7.93 12.18 -8.50
C LEU A 203 -7.97 13.58 -7.93
N TYR A 204 -8.39 13.70 -6.67
CA TYR A 204 -8.40 14.97 -5.94
C TYR A 204 -7.36 14.87 -4.82
N ILE A 205 -6.29 15.65 -4.96
CA ILE A 205 -5.15 15.67 -4.04
C ILE A 205 -5.21 16.97 -3.26
N GLY A 206 -5.67 16.92 -2.02
CA GLY A 206 -5.62 18.04 -1.09
C GLY A 206 -4.22 18.23 -0.51
N TYR A 207 -3.79 19.47 -0.34
CA TYR A 207 -2.47 19.88 0.14
C TYR A 207 -2.62 20.65 1.45
N LEU A 208 -2.13 20.11 2.56
CA LEU A 208 -2.28 20.74 3.88
C LEU A 208 -1.60 22.11 3.92
N GLY A 209 -0.30 22.15 3.64
CA GLY A 209 0.52 23.35 3.73
C GLY A 209 0.17 24.40 2.67
N ARG A 210 -0.24 23.96 1.47
CA ARG A 210 -0.63 24.88 0.38
C ARG A 210 -2.08 25.34 0.43
N GLY A 211 -2.95 24.62 1.14
CA GLY A 211 -4.37 24.93 1.24
C GLY A 211 -5.11 24.92 -0.10
N MET A 212 -4.78 23.95 -0.96
CA MET A 212 -5.33 23.76 -2.30
C MET A 212 -5.65 22.28 -2.56
N VAL A 213 -6.45 22.03 -3.60
CA VAL A 213 -6.70 20.70 -4.16
C VAL A 213 -6.19 20.69 -5.60
N GLN A 214 -5.23 19.83 -5.90
CA GLN A 214 -4.83 19.50 -7.27
C GLN A 214 -5.78 18.44 -7.81
N VAL A 215 -6.24 18.60 -9.04
CA VAL A 215 -7.03 17.59 -9.74
C VAL A 215 -6.16 16.97 -10.83
N LEU A 216 -6.01 15.65 -10.78
CA LEU A 216 -5.28 14.88 -11.79
C LEU A 216 -6.25 14.00 -12.57
N ASP A 217 -5.97 13.78 -13.85
CA ASP A 217 -6.56 12.70 -14.64
C ASP A 217 -6.06 11.35 -14.11
N SER A 218 -6.96 10.43 -13.77
CA SER A 218 -6.60 9.16 -13.11
C SER A 218 -5.79 8.20 -13.99
N ASP A 219 -5.82 8.38 -15.32
CA ASP A 219 -5.14 7.49 -16.25
C ASP A 219 -3.71 7.94 -16.54
N THR A 220 -3.55 9.24 -16.75
CA THR A 220 -2.30 9.86 -17.19
C THR A 220 -1.52 10.50 -16.06
N GLY A 221 -2.18 10.87 -14.96
CA GLY A 221 -1.58 11.66 -13.89
C GLY A 221 -1.36 13.13 -14.26
N ASN A 222 -1.86 13.57 -15.41
CA ASN A 222 -1.75 14.96 -15.84
C ASN A 222 -2.67 15.84 -15.00
N GLU A 223 -2.15 17.01 -14.62
CA GLU A 223 -2.95 18.00 -13.91
C GLU A 223 -4.02 18.60 -14.82
N VAL A 224 -5.27 18.54 -14.35
CA VAL A 224 -6.44 19.10 -15.03
C VAL A 224 -6.68 20.52 -14.55
N THR A 225 -6.63 20.74 -13.23
CA THR A 225 -6.86 22.04 -12.61
C THR A 225 -6.40 22.07 -11.14
N ARG A 226 -6.48 23.25 -10.53
CA ARG A 226 -6.28 23.47 -9.09
C ARG A 226 -7.43 24.27 -8.50
N ILE A 227 -7.82 23.89 -7.29
CA ILE A 227 -8.88 24.53 -6.52
C ILE A 227 -8.25 25.11 -5.26
N THR A 228 -8.40 26.41 -5.02
CA THR A 228 -7.76 27.10 -3.90
C THR A 228 -8.78 27.54 -2.83
N GLY A 229 -8.27 28.03 -1.70
CA GLY A 229 -9.09 28.56 -0.61
C GLY A 229 -9.56 27.49 0.37
N CYS A 230 -8.71 26.51 0.66
CA CYS A 230 -8.89 25.56 1.74
C CYS A 230 -7.68 25.59 2.68
N PRO A 231 -7.47 26.69 3.45
CA PRO A 231 -6.28 26.85 4.29
C PRO A 231 -6.14 25.70 5.29
N ILE A 232 -4.91 25.24 5.52
CA ILE A 232 -4.61 24.14 6.45
C ILE A 232 -5.50 22.91 6.19
N LEU A 233 -5.56 22.51 4.92
CA LEU A 233 -6.44 21.43 4.46
C LEU A 233 -6.10 20.15 5.22
N HIS A 234 -7.07 19.62 5.94
CA HIS A 234 -6.92 18.36 6.65
C HIS A 234 -8.25 17.65 6.74
N GLY A 235 -8.23 16.34 6.54
CA GLY A 235 -9.44 15.55 6.41
C GLY A 235 -10.04 15.62 5.01
N LYS A 236 -10.51 14.46 4.55
CA LYS A 236 -11.09 14.24 3.24
C LYS A 236 -12.20 13.19 3.32
N THR A 237 -13.24 13.35 2.52
CA THR A 237 -14.18 12.25 2.26
C THR A 237 -14.90 12.43 0.92
N LYS A 238 -15.61 11.40 0.50
CA LYS A 238 -16.46 11.38 -0.69
C LYS A 238 -17.84 10.89 -0.29
N ASP A 239 -18.87 11.66 -0.66
CA ASP A 239 -20.25 11.17 -0.62
C ASP A 239 -20.44 10.21 -1.80
N GLN A 240 -20.76 8.95 -1.51
CA GLN A 240 -20.86 7.92 -2.54
C GLN A 240 -22.04 8.15 -3.50
N LYS A 241 -23.12 8.78 -3.03
CA LYS A 241 -24.34 8.95 -3.84
C LYS A 241 -24.21 10.08 -4.84
N SER A 242 -23.85 11.30 -4.39
CA SER A 242 -23.62 12.42 -5.30
C SER A 242 -22.29 12.28 -6.07
N GLY A 243 -21.30 11.61 -5.45
CA GLY A 243 -19.92 11.55 -5.92
C GLY A 243 -19.10 12.79 -5.55
N ARG A 244 -19.70 13.80 -4.88
CA ARG A 244 -19.00 15.01 -4.45
C ARG A 244 -17.93 14.66 -3.41
N VAL A 245 -16.84 15.41 -3.44
CA VAL A 245 -15.74 15.26 -2.49
C VAL A 245 -15.70 16.43 -1.54
N PHE A 246 -15.32 16.15 -0.30
CA PHE A 246 -15.29 17.10 0.79
C PHE A 246 -13.89 17.16 1.36
N PHE A 247 -13.42 18.38 1.60
CA PHE A 247 -12.15 18.63 2.27
C PHE A 247 -12.37 19.56 3.46
N GLY A 248 -11.77 19.20 4.59
CA GLY A 248 -11.78 20.02 5.79
C GLY A 248 -10.71 21.11 5.67
N CYS A 249 -11.08 22.35 5.92
CA CYS A 249 -10.18 23.50 5.92
C CYS A 249 -10.21 24.17 7.29
N GLN A 250 -9.32 25.12 7.54
CA GLN A 250 -9.45 26.01 8.69
C GLN A 250 -10.72 26.86 8.55
N GLY A 251 -11.65 26.74 9.50
CA GLY A 251 -12.88 27.54 9.58
C GLY A 251 -14.11 26.97 8.84
N HIS A 252 -13.90 26.24 7.74
CA HIS A 252 -14.97 25.66 6.94
C HIS A 252 -14.54 24.34 6.28
N ALA A 253 -15.50 23.57 5.77
CA ALA A 253 -15.25 22.52 4.77
C ALA A 253 -15.63 23.03 3.38
N ILE A 254 -14.98 22.51 2.34
CA ILE A 254 -15.41 22.73 0.95
C ILE A 254 -16.03 21.45 0.38
N ALA A 255 -17.11 21.59 -0.37
CA ALA A 255 -17.67 20.54 -1.20
C ALA A 255 -17.32 20.83 -2.66
N ILE A 256 -16.79 19.83 -3.38
CA ILE A 256 -16.37 19.95 -4.77
C ILE A 256 -17.19 18.98 -5.62
N GLY A 257 -17.76 19.49 -6.70
CA GLY A 257 -18.45 18.68 -7.71
C GLY A 257 -17.47 17.83 -8.51
N THR A 258 -17.86 16.59 -8.82
CA THR A 258 -17.00 15.65 -9.56
C THR A 258 -17.58 15.22 -10.91
N LYS A 259 -18.78 15.69 -11.26
CA LYS A 259 -19.53 15.26 -12.44
C LYS A 259 -20.20 16.46 -13.12
N GLY A 260 -20.43 16.33 -14.43
CA GLY A 260 -21.20 17.30 -15.22
C GLY A 260 -20.65 18.72 -15.10
N ASP A 261 -21.55 19.70 -15.08
CA ASP A 261 -21.19 21.12 -15.05
C ASP A 261 -20.53 21.56 -13.74
N GLU A 262 -20.66 20.77 -12.67
CA GLU A 262 -20.03 21.03 -11.37
C GLU A 262 -18.60 20.48 -11.27
N ALA A 263 -18.14 19.70 -12.25
CA ALA A 263 -16.85 19.03 -12.20
C ALA A 263 -15.72 20.03 -11.88
N HIS A 264 -14.96 19.71 -10.83
CA HIS A 264 -13.82 20.46 -10.32
C HIS A 264 -14.15 21.88 -9.81
N LYS A 265 -15.42 22.14 -9.47
CA LYS A 265 -15.86 23.43 -8.91
C LYS A 265 -16.24 23.27 -7.45
N VAL A 266 -15.90 24.26 -6.63
CA VAL A 266 -16.42 24.37 -5.27
C VAL A 266 -17.91 24.69 -5.37
N VAL A 267 -18.76 23.76 -4.97
CA VAL A 267 -20.22 23.91 -4.98
C VAL A 267 -20.76 24.46 -3.67
N ALA A 268 -20.02 24.28 -2.58
CA ALA A 268 -20.36 24.84 -1.28
C ALA A 268 -19.14 25.10 -0.40
N ARG A 269 -19.26 26.10 0.47
CA ARG A 269 -18.40 26.33 1.63
C ARG A 269 -19.27 26.18 2.87
N ILE A 270 -18.90 25.27 3.75
CA ILE A 270 -19.71 24.81 4.87
C ILE A 270 -19.00 25.24 6.15
N GLU A 271 -19.47 26.32 6.76
CA GLU A 271 -18.89 26.85 8.00
C GLU A 271 -19.04 25.85 9.15
N TYR A 272 -18.00 25.74 9.99
CA TYR A 272 -18.14 25.02 11.26
C TYR A 272 -18.82 25.94 12.29
N PRO A 273 -19.93 25.53 12.91
CA PRO A 273 -20.67 26.38 13.86
C PRO A 273 -19.83 26.92 15.00
N ASP A 274 -18.83 26.16 15.42
CA ASP A 274 -17.93 26.44 16.52
C ASP A 274 -16.52 26.86 16.07
N LYS A 275 -16.32 27.05 14.75
CA LYS A 275 -15.05 27.40 14.09
C LYS A 275 -13.93 26.37 14.32
N GLN A 276 -14.26 25.18 14.82
CA GLN A 276 -13.31 24.12 15.02
C GLN A 276 -13.10 23.37 13.70
N ARG A 277 -11.84 23.30 13.24
CA ARG A 277 -11.50 22.55 12.03
C ARG A 277 -11.80 21.06 12.22
N VAL A 278 -12.49 20.46 11.25
CA VAL A 278 -12.54 19.02 11.07
C VAL A 278 -11.25 18.57 10.38
N GLY A 279 -10.49 17.68 11.03
CA GLY A 279 -9.25 17.10 10.52
C GLY A 279 -9.39 15.67 9.99
N ASN A 280 -10.49 14.97 10.28
CA ASN A 280 -10.77 13.66 9.70
C ASN A 280 -12.27 13.47 9.47
N PHE A 281 -12.62 12.70 8.45
CA PHE A 281 -14.01 12.38 8.13
C PHE A 281 -14.23 10.88 8.07
N HIS A 282 -15.42 10.46 8.48
CA HIS A 282 -15.91 9.10 8.35
C HIS A 282 -17.30 9.13 7.69
N ASN A 283 -17.53 8.21 6.76
CA ASN A 283 -18.83 8.06 6.14
C ASN A 283 -19.74 7.21 7.02
N GLY A 284 -20.94 7.72 7.31
CA GLY A 284 -22.04 6.98 7.90
C GLY A 284 -23.10 6.63 6.86
N LYS A 285 -24.14 5.93 7.32
CA LYS A 285 -25.31 5.60 6.53
C LYS A 285 -26.06 6.86 6.05
N ASP A 286 -26.84 6.72 4.99
CA ASP A 286 -27.77 7.74 4.50
C ASP A 286 -27.10 9.08 4.18
N GLN A 287 -25.89 9.03 3.60
CA GLN A 287 -25.06 10.20 3.25
C GLN A 287 -24.64 11.06 4.45
N VAL A 288 -24.71 10.52 5.68
CA VAL A 288 -24.14 11.17 6.84
C VAL A 288 -22.62 11.15 6.74
N ILE A 289 -22.00 12.28 7.01
CA ILE A 289 -20.55 12.43 7.14
C ILE A 289 -20.27 12.89 8.56
N TRP A 290 -19.45 12.12 9.27
CA TRP A 290 -18.96 12.45 10.59
C TRP A 290 -17.60 13.12 10.50
N GLY A 291 -17.46 14.31 11.05
CA GLY A 291 -16.23 15.07 11.13
C GLY A 291 -15.65 15.08 12.54
N TYR A 292 -14.33 14.91 12.64
CA TYR A 292 -13.58 14.89 13.89
C TYR A 292 -12.40 15.85 13.82
N THR A 293 -12.08 16.45 14.96
CA THR A 293 -10.81 17.14 15.15
C THR A 293 -9.83 16.20 15.82
N GLU A 294 -8.56 16.32 15.44
CA GLU A 294 -7.43 15.78 16.19
C GLU A 294 -7.38 16.35 17.63
N ASP A 295 -6.51 15.85 18.49
CA ASP A 295 -6.29 16.36 19.86
C ASP A 295 -7.34 16.02 20.93
N GLY A 296 -8.24 15.07 20.66
CA GLY A 296 -9.16 14.54 21.66
C GLY A 296 -10.22 15.54 22.13
N VAL A 297 -10.71 16.35 21.19
CA VAL A 297 -11.78 17.31 21.41
C VAL A 297 -13.10 16.56 21.67
N PRO A 298 -13.88 16.92 22.73
CA PRO A 298 -15.07 16.19 23.17
C PRO A 298 -16.32 16.50 22.34
N LYS A 299 -16.22 16.47 21.01
CA LYS A 299 -17.33 16.69 20.09
C LYS A 299 -17.08 16.09 18.72
N VAL A 300 -18.16 15.88 17.99
CA VAL A 300 -18.15 15.44 16.60
C VAL A 300 -19.04 16.37 15.78
N HIS A 301 -18.65 16.61 14.54
CA HIS A 301 -19.46 17.33 13.57
C HIS A 301 -20.25 16.32 12.75
N ARG A 302 -21.54 16.56 12.54
CA ARG A 302 -22.40 15.72 11.68
C ARG A 302 -22.87 16.55 10.49
N LEU A 303 -22.62 16.07 9.29
CA LEU A 303 -23.13 16.65 8.04
C LEU A 303 -24.06 15.65 7.37
N ASP A 304 -25.25 16.10 6.98
CA ASP A 304 -26.11 15.36 6.05
C ASP A 304 -25.81 15.84 4.62
N ALA A 305 -25.03 15.04 3.87
CA ALA A 305 -24.64 15.40 2.50
C ALA A 305 -25.78 15.21 1.48
N GLY A 306 -26.91 14.62 1.90
CA GLY A 306 -28.13 14.52 1.10
C GLY A 306 -29.02 15.76 1.19
N LYS A 307 -28.73 16.71 2.09
CA LYS A 307 -29.58 17.86 2.38
C LYS A 307 -28.87 19.19 2.14
N GLU A 308 -29.35 19.93 1.15
CA GLU A 308 -28.94 21.32 0.91
C GLU A 308 -29.92 22.33 1.55
N PRO A 309 -29.44 23.50 2.01
CA PRO A 309 -28.02 23.89 2.10
C PRO A 309 -27.28 23.09 3.17
N TYR A 310 -26.04 22.72 2.87
CA TYR A 310 -25.19 21.95 3.78
C TYR A 310 -24.94 22.68 5.10
N ARG A 311 -25.04 21.95 6.20
CA ARG A 311 -24.79 22.45 7.56
C ARG A 311 -24.23 21.33 8.43
N PHE A 312 -23.27 21.70 9.29
CA PHE A 312 -22.83 20.83 10.36
C PHE A 312 -23.70 21.02 11.60
N ASP A 313 -24.13 19.90 12.19
CA ASP A 313 -24.53 19.84 13.59
C ASP A 313 -23.29 19.52 14.43
N VAL A 314 -23.24 20.01 15.68
CA VAL A 314 -22.17 19.68 16.64
C VAL A 314 -22.77 18.84 17.75
N LEU A 315 -22.27 17.61 17.91
CA LEU A 315 -22.72 16.69 18.94
C LEU A 315 -21.62 16.51 19.99
N PRO A 316 -21.92 16.65 21.28
CA PRO A 316 -20.93 16.41 22.33
C PRO A 316 -20.62 14.91 22.44
N ILE A 317 -19.36 14.58 22.69
CA ILE A 317 -18.90 13.23 23.03
C ILE A 317 -17.87 13.30 24.16
N GLU A 318 -17.52 12.17 24.75
CA GLU A 318 -16.34 12.14 25.62
C GLU A 318 -15.05 12.36 24.82
N ARG A 319 -14.00 12.79 25.53
CA ARG A 319 -12.67 12.90 24.91
C ARG A 319 -12.25 11.53 24.38
N SER A 320 -11.85 11.49 23.12
CA SER A 320 -11.58 10.24 22.42
C SER A 320 -10.21 10.19 21.76
N ILE A 321 -9.68 8.97 21.68
CA ILE A 321 -8.38 8.64 21.11
C ILE A 321 -8.54 8.29 19.64
N ARG A 322 -9.61 7.58 19.28
CA ARG A 322 -9.81 7.06 17.93
C ARG A 322 -11.29 6.89 17.61
N GLN A 323 -11.64 7.09 16.34
CA GLN A 323 -12.99 6.91 15.84
C GLN A 323 -12.97 6.06 14.57
N GLY A 324 -14.09 5.42 14.28
CA GLY A 324 -14.28 4.57 13.12
C GLY A 324 -15.76 4.38 12.84
N THR A 325 -16.09 3.97 11.63
CA THR A 325 -17.46 3.60 11.26
C THR A 325 -17.49 2.13 10.91
N SER A 326 -18.62 1.47 11.16
CA SER A 326 -18.88 0.14 10.59
C SER A 326 -18.85 0.21 9.07
N GLU A 327 -18.61 -0.92 8.41
CA GLU A 327 -18.54 -0.99 6.93
C GLU A 327 -19.86 -0.57 6.26
N ASP A 328 -20.99 -0.86 6.90
CA ASP A 328 -22.33 -0.42 6.48
C ASP A 328 -22.66 1.04 6.88
N GLY A 329 -21.81 1.68 7.68
CA GLY A 329 -21.98 3.04 8.17
C GLY A 329 -23.08 3.23 9.22
N GLU A 330 -23.73 2.16 9.69
CA GLU A 330 -24.79 2.22 10.71
C GLU A 330 -24.27 2.76 12.05
N TYR A 331 -23.05 2.36 12.41
CA TYR A 331 -22.45 2.67 13.69
C TYR A 331 -21.23 3.55 13.54
N LEU A 332 -21.17 4.52 14.44
CA LEU A 332 -19.97 5.26 14.74
C LEU A 332 -19.38 4.72 16.05
N PHE A 333 -18.15 4.22 15.98
CA PHE A 333 -17.38 3.78 17.13
C PHE A 333 -16.45 4.89 17.61
N VAL A 334 -16.40 5.11 18.93
CA VAL A 334 -15.58 6.15 19.54
C VAL A 334 -14.84 5.55 20.73
N LEU A 335 -13.54 5.31 20.57
CA LEU A 335 -12.68 4.89 21.68
C LEU A 335 -12.31 6.09 22.55
N THR A 336 -12.76 6.10 23.80
CA THR A 336 -12.51 7.20 24.74
C THR A 336 -11.15 7.09 25.42
N PHE A 337 -10.66 8.18 26.02
CA PHE A 337 -9.46 8.16 26.87
C PHE A 337 -9.62 7.28 28.12
N ALA A 338 -10.86 6.95 28.51
CA ALA A 338 -11.14 6.02 29.60
C ALA A 338 -11.04 4.54 29.17
N GLY A 339 -10.79 4.26 27.89
CA GLY A 339 -10.72 2.90 27.35
C GLY A 339 -12.10 2.27 27.11
N VAL A 340 -13.15 3.09 26.94
CA VAL A 340 -14.52 2.65 26.64
C VAL A 340 -14.80 2.84 25.15
N PHE A 341 -15.53 1.89 24.55
CA PHE A 341 -16.01 1.91 23.16
C PHE A 341 -17.51 2.16 23.08
#